data_AF-A0A023DGT9-F1
#
_entry.id   AF-A0A023DGT9-F1
#
_cell.length_a   1.000
_cell.length_b   1.000
_cell.length_c   1.000
_cell.angle_alpha   90.00
_cell.angle_beta   90.00
_cell.angle_gamma   90.00
#
_symmetry.space_group_name_H-M   'P 1'
#
loop_
_entity.id
_entity.type
_entity.pdbx_description
1 polymer ?
#
loop_
_entity_poly.entity_id
_entity_poly.type
_entity_poly.pdbx_seq_one_letter_code
_entity_poly.pdbx_strand_id
1 'polypeptide(L)' 'MREKKLNKRKEILDKITELQQTYCEGCFLKSTFRKEYGKTYAQSFCINQCTVGEKMRQYGAMLLAVSSRSTK' A
#
# COMPACT_ATOMS: atom_id res chain seq x y z
N MET A 1 27.61 3.11 -7.72
CA MET A 1 26.25 3.02 -8.32
C MET A 1 25.24 2.12 -7.57
N ARG A 2 25.59 1.40 -6.47
CA ARG A 2 24.64 0.54 -5.74
C ARG A 2 23.77 1.26 -4.70
N GLU A 3 24.25 2.34 -4.09
CA GLU A 3 23.54 3.05 -3.00
C GLU A 3 22.26 3.77 -3.46
N LYS A 4 22.28 4.45 -4.61
CA LYS A 4 21.09 5.17 -5.13
C LYS A 4 19.86 4.27 -5.33
N LYS A 5 20.04 2.99 -5.66
CA LYS A 5 18.94 2.03 -5.88
C LYS A 5 18.31 1.57 -4.56
N LEU A 6 19.07 1.55 -3.46
CA LEU A 6 18.57 1.19 -2.14
C LEU A 6 17.73 2.32 -1.53
N ASN A 7 18.19 3.57 -1.65
CA ASN A 7 17.47 4.74 -1.12
C ASN A 7 16.09 4.89 -1.76
N LYS A 8 15.99 4.73 -3.09
CA LYS A 8 14.72 4.89 -3.79
C LYS A 8 13.66 3.86 -3.39
N ARG A 9 14.07 2.63 -3.04
CA ARG A 9 13.16 1.62 -2.48
C ARG A 9 12.72 1.99 -1.05
N LYS A 10 13.66 2.43 -0.22
CA LYS A 10 13.36 2.85 1.16
C LYS A 10 12.37 4.02 1.16
N GLU A 11 12.62 5.04 0.34
CA GLU A 11 11.70 6.20 0.19
C GLU A 11 10.28 5.79 -0.22
N ILE A 12 10.13 4.81 -1.12
CA ILE A 12 8.81 4.30 -1.52
C ILE A 12 8.13 3.57 -0.36
N LEU A 13 8.87 2.72 0.38
CA LEU A 13 8.34 2.02 1.54
C LEU A 13 7.97 2.99 2.67
N ASP A 14 8.79 3.99 2.93
CA ASP A 14 8.53 5.00 3.94
C ASP A 14 7.24 5.78 3.61
N LYS A 15 7.05 6.17 2.35
CA LYS A 15 5.79 6.80 1.88
C LYS A 15 4.58 5.89 2.05
N ILE A 16 4.72 4.59 1.79
CA ILE A 16 3.62 3.63 2.02
C ILE A 16 3.31 3.56 3.52
N THR A 17 4.32 3.42 4.36
CA THR A 17 4.17 3.35 5.83
C THR A 17 3.52 4.62 6.37
N GLU A 18 3.98 5.78 5.94
CA GLU A 18 3.43 7.08 6.33
C GLU A 18 1.94 7.17 5.94
N LEU A 19 1.58 6.86 4.69
CA LEU A 19 0.18 6.83 4.26
C LEU A 19 -0.64 5.82 5.09
N GLN A 20 -0.05 4.68 5.45
CA GLN A 20 -0.70 3.65 6.23
C GLN A 20 -0.96 4.10 7.67
N GLN A 21 -0.02 4.79 8.29
CA GLN A 21 -0.14 5.31 9.65
C GLN A 21 -1.05 6.54 9.72
N THR A 22 -0.94 7.45 8.74
CA THR A 22 -1.76 8.67 8.72
C THR A 22 -3.22 8.40 8.37
N TYR A 23 -3.49 7.49 7.41
CA TYR A 23 -4.85 7.34 6.86
C TYR A 23 -5.46 5.96 7.08
N CYS A 24 -4.66 4.89 7.14
CA CYS A 24 -5.20 3.53 7.27
C CYS A 24 -5.23 3.03 8.73
N GLU A 25 -4.42 3.62 9.61
CA GLU A 25 -4.43 3.34 11.04
C GLU A 25 -5.71 3.92 11.66
N GLY A 26 -6.45 3.08 12.40
CA GLY A 26 -7.75 3.48 12.91
C GLY A 26 -8.82 3.76 11.84
N CYS A 27 -8.60 3.37 10.57
CA CYS A 27 -9.53 3.67 9.48
C CYS A 27 -10.95 3.18 9.78
N PHE A 28 -11.87 4.15 9.94
CA PHE A 28 -13.27 3.88 10.26
C PHE A 28 -13.92 2.96 9.24
N LEU A 29 -13.76 3.24 7.94
CA LEU A 29 -14.30 2.41 6.85
C LEU A 29 -13.84 0.96 6.96
N LYS A 30 -12.54 0.72 7.16
CA LYS A 30 -11.99 -0.63 7.33
C LYS A 30 -12.61 -1.33 8.55
N SER A 31 -12.81 -0.61 9.65
CA SER A 31 -13.43 -1.15 10.86
C SER A 31 -14.91 -1.47 10.68
N THR A 32 -15.65 -0.59 10.01
CA THR A 32 -17.09 -0.70 9.73
C THR A 32 -17.33 -1.84 8.75
N PHE A 33 -16.64 -1.85 7.62
CA PHE A 33 -16.75 -2.92 6.64
C PHE A 33 -16.33 -4.28 7.20
N ARG A 34 -15.37 -4.33 8.13
CA ARG A 34 -14.99 -5.58 8.79
C ARG A 34 -16.10 -6.10 9.71
N LYS A 35 -16.86 -5.21 10.36
CA LYS A 35 -17.99 -5.56 11.22
C LYS A 35 -19.24 -5.93 10.41
N GLU A 36 -19.53 -5.17 9.36
CA GLU A 36 -20.76 -5.33 8.57
C GLU A 36 -20.65 -6.42 7.50
N TYR A 37 -19.54 -6.46 6.75
CA TYR A 37 -19.37 -7.32 5.57
C TYR A 37 -18.21 -8.33 5.71
N GLY A 38 -17.47 -8.26 6.82
CA GLY A 38 -16.33 -9.13 7.10
C GLY A 38 -15.00 -8.67 6.52
N LYS A 39 -13.95 -9.43 6.84
CA LYS A 39 -12.55 -9.08 6.51
C LYS A 39 -12.29 -8.98 5.02
N THR A 40 -12.84 -9.90 4.22
CA THR A 40 -12.61 -9.98 2.78
C THR A 40 -13.15 -8.75 2.06
N TYR A 41 -14.36 -8.32 2.42
CA TYR A 41 -14.98 -7.13 1.83
C TYR A 41 -14.20 -5.86 2.21
N ALA A 42 -13.86 -5.69 3.49
CA ALA A 42 -13.07 -4.54 3.94
C ALA A 42 -11.74 -4.42 3.18
N GLN A 43 -11.05 -5.54 2.95
CA GLN A 43 -9.80 -5.56 2.20
C GLN A 43 -10.02 -5.28 0.70
N SER A 44 -11.04 -5.88 0.08
CA SER A 44 -11.39 -5.61 -1.32
C SER A 44 -11.74 -4.14 -1.55
N PHE A 45 -12.54 -3.54 -0.66
CA PHE A 45 -12.87 -2.13 -0.69
C PHE A 45 -11.60 -1.26 -0.59
N CYS A 46 -10.71 -1.58 0.36
CA CYS A 46 -9.47 -0.82 0.51
C CYS A 46 -8.61 -0.88 -0.77
N ILE A 47 -8.57 -2.01 -1.48
CA ILE A 47 -7.74 -2.17 -2.68
C ILE A 47 -8.39 -1.55 -3.93
N ASN A 48 -9.72 -1.60 -4.04
CA ASN A 48 -10.44 -1.27 -5.28
C ASN A 48 -11.20 0.06 -5.22
N GLN A 49 -11.58 0.54 -4.04
CA GLN A 49 -12.46 1.71 -3.85
C GLN A 49 -11.84 2.81 -2.98
N CYS A 50 -10.86 2.48 -2.14
CA CYS A 50 -10.18 3.48 -1.32
C CYS A 50 -9.07 4.17 -2.11
N THR A 51 -9.13 5.49 -2.22
CA THR A 51 -8.10 6.32 -2.87
C THR A 51 -6.72 6.16 -2.24
N VAL A 52 -6.64 5.94 -0.92
CA VAL A 52 -5.38 5.67 -0.22
C VAL A 52 -4.83 4.29 -0.62
N GLY A 53 -5.69 3.27 -0.71
CA GLY A 53 -5.27 1.94 -1.11
C GLY A 53 -4.88 1.86 -2.59
N GLU A 54 -5.53 2.65 -3.46
CA GLU A 54 -5.09 2.83 -4.85
C GLU A 54 -3.68 3.44 -4.91
N LYS A 55 -3.42 4.50 -4.16
CA LYS A 55 -2.07 5.10 -4.04
C LYS A 55 -1.05 4.08 -3.55
N MET A 56 -1.37 3.30 -2.51
CA MET A 56 -0.50 2.23 -2.02
C MET A 56 -0.18 1.19 -3.09
N ARG A 57 -1.17 0.80 -3.90
CA ARG A 57 -0.98 -0.11 -5.03
C ARG A 57 -0.03 0.48 -6.09
N GLN A 58 -0.17 1.78 -6.39
CA GLN A 58 0.73 2.48 -7.30
C GLN A 58 2.18 2.50 -6.75
N TYR A 59 2.38 2.83 -5.48
CA TYR A 59 3.70 2.78 -4.85
C TYR A 59 4.29 1.36 -4.83
N GLY A 60 3.46 0.34 -4.58
CA GLY A 60 3.87 -1.07 -4.69
C GLY A 60 4.33 -1.44 -6.10
N ALA A 61 3.62 -0.98 -7.14
CA ALA A 61 4.02 -1.16 -8.53
C ALA A 61 5.33 -0.44 -8.85
N MET A 62 5.53 0.79 -8.33
CA MET A 62 6.81 1.51 -8.45
C MET A 62 7.95 0.75 -7.76
N LEU A 63 7.69 0.13 -6.61
CA LEU A 63 8.67 -0.70 -5.92
C LEU A 63 9.08 -1.90 -6.78
N LEU A 64 8.12 -2.58 -7.43
CA LEU A 64 8.39 -3.69 -8.35
C LEU A 64 9.20 -3.22 -9.58
N ALA A 65 8.84 -2.06 -10.16
CA ALA A 65 9.54 -1.47 -11.29
C ALA A 65 11.00 -1.11 -10.94
N VAL A 66 11.25 -0.55 -9.76
CA VAL A 66 12.61 -0.27 -9.26
C VAL A 66 13.34 -1.57 -8.89
N SER A 67 12.59 -2.61 -8.53
CA SER A 67 13.13 -3.84 -7.98
C SER A 67 13.67 -4.80 -9.03
N SER A 68 12.99 -4.91 -10.18
CA SER A 68 13.35 -5.78 -11.31
C SER A 68 14.02 -7.09 -10.86
N ARG A 69 13.40 -7.79 -9.91
CA ARG A 69 13.65 -9.22 -9.71
C ARG A 69 12.61 -9.93 -10.55
N SER A 70 13.11 -10.56 -11.61
CA SER A 70 12.40 -11.51 -12.45
C SER A 70 11.66 -12.52 -11.56
N THR A 71 10.36 -12.66 -11.74
CA THR A 71 9.64 -13.88 -11.36
C THR A 71 8.90 -14.33 -12.60
N LYS A 72 9.43 -15.42 -13.16
CA LYS A 72 8.79 -16.30 -14.15
C LYS A 72 7.40 -16.69 -13.71
#